data_AF-A0A2K4FUV5-F1
#
_entry.id   AF-A0A2K4FUV5-F1
#
_cell.length_a   1.000
_cell.length_b   1.000
_cell.length_c   1.000
_cell.angle_alpha   90.00
_cell.angle_beta   90.00
_cell.angle_gamma   90.00
#
_symmetry.space_group_name_H-M   'P 1'
#
loop_
_entity.id
_entity.type
_entity.pdbx_description
1 polymer ?
#
loop_
_entity_poly.entity_id
_entity_poly.type
_entity_poly.pdbx_seq_one_letter_code
_entity_poly.pdbx_strand_id
1 'polypeptide(L)'
;FHAVGDTTAWNWQMGSQLQWLDGAPGRQLVYNSRTGDADAFYPGFGATVLDVDTGAKRLLPLPIYVVAPDSRWALSVDYRRLYITHRT
;
A
#
# COMPACT_ATOMS: atom_id res chain seq x y z
N PHE A 1 19.92 12.79 -0.42
CA PHE A 1 18.86 11.79 -0.23
C PHE A 1 17.78 12.41 0.65
N HIS A 2 16.50 12.22 0.32
CA HIS A 2 15.36 12.66 1.13
C HIS A 2 14.39 11.49 1.30
N ALA A 3 14.18 11.03 2.54
CA ALA A 3 13.25 9.95 2.84
C ALA A 3 11.83 10.52 2.94
N VAL A 4 10.88 9.93 2.21
CA VAL A 4 9.47 10.37 2.19
C VAL A 4 8.57 9.49 3.04
N GLY A 5 8.95 8.24 3.28
CA GLY A 5 8.17 7.32 4.09
C GLY A 5 8.92 6.04 4.42
N ASP A 6 8.27 5.25 5.25
CA ASP A 6 8.72 3.96 5.74
C ASP A 6 7.63 2.91 5.50
N THR A 7 8.05 1.67 5.27
CA THR A 7 7.16 0.52 5.19
C THR A 7 7.89 -0.73 5.68
N THR A 8 7.15 -1.59 6.37
CA THR A 8 7.64 -2.88 6.81
C THR A 8 7.57 -3.95 5.72
N ALA A 9 7.13 -3.61 4.49
CA ALA A 9 7.02 -4.48 3.31
C ALA A 9 6.72 -5.96 3.64
N TRP A 10 5.45 -6.37 3.60
CA TRP A 10 5.06 -7.71 4.07
C TRP A 10 5.36 -8.86 3.09
N ASN A 11 5.87 -8.58 1.87
CA ASN A 11 6.23 -9.61 0.90
C ASN A 11 7.70 -9.51 0.48
N TRP A 12 8.44 -10.62 0.61
CA TRP A 12 9.85 -10.67 0.22
C TRP A 12 10.08 -10.59 -1.30
N GLN A 13 9.23 -11.20 -2.12
CA GLN A 13 9.40 -11.20 -3.59
C GLN A 13 8.87 -9.92 -4.25
N MET A 14 7.76 -9.37 -3.76
CA MET A 14 7.09 -8.20 -4.34
C MET A 14 7.42 -6.89 -3.62
N GLY A 15 8.14 -6.96 -2.50
CA GLY A 15 8.51 -5.80 -1.70
C GLY A 15 7.29 -5.00 -1.24
N SER A 16 7.37 -3.68 -1.35
CA SER A 16 6.29 -2.75 -1.03
C SER A 16 5.38 -2.43 -2.21
N GLN A 17 5.66 -2.94 -3.41
CA GLN A 17 4.93 -2.62 -4.65
C GLN A 17 4.68 -1.11 -4.87
N LEU A 18 5.62 -0.26 -4.46
CA LEU A 18 5.47 1.19 -4.53
C LEU A 18 5.17 1.66 -5.96
N GLN A 19 4.15 2.51 -6.09
CA GLN A 19 3.72 3.12 -7.34
C GLN A 19 3.38 4.60 -7.13
N TRP A 20 3.68 5.44 -8.11
CA TRP A 20 3.25 6.84 -8.13
C TRP A 20 1.80 6.94 -8.57
N LEU A 21 1.07 7.91 -8.01
CA LEU A 21 -0.30 8.23 -8.35
C LEU A 21 -0.34 9.48 -9.25
N ASP A 22 0.27 9.40 -10.44
CA ASP A 22 0.46 10.56 -11.33
C ASP A 22 -0.86 11.16 -11.86
N GLY A 23 -1.96 10.40 -11.80
CA GLY A 23 -3.31 10.88 -12.12
C GLY A 23 -4.03 11.55 -10.94
N ALA A 24 -3.46 11.50 -9.73
CA ALA A 24 -3.98 12.17 -8.55
C ALA A 24 -3.36 13.59 -8.41
N PRO A 25 -4.05 14.53 -7.74
CA PRO A 25 -3.47 15.85 -7.48
C PRO A 25 -2.30 15.77 -6.50
N GLY A 26 -1.24 16.53 -6.78
CA GLY A 26 -0.03 16.57 -5.96
C GLY A 26 0.89 15.37 -6.18
N ARG A 27 2.00 15.31 -5.41
CA ARG A 27 2.97 14.22 -5.51
C ARG A 27 2.58 13.09 -4.57
N GLN A 28 1.74 12.19 -5.04
CA GLN A 28 1.26 11.07 -4.24
C GLN A 28 1.88 9.75 -4.67
N LEU A 29 2.15 8.90 -3.69
CA LEU A 29 2.62 7.54 -3.91
C LEU A 29 1.81 6.57 -3.06
N VAL A 30 1.67 5.33 -3.53
CA VAL A 30 1.03 4.25 -2.79
C VAL A 30 2.02 3.10 -2.62
N TYR A 31 2.01 2.47 -1.46
CA TYR A 31 2.84 1.31 -1.18
C TYR A 31 2.17 0.39 -0.17
N ASN A 32 2.44 -0.90 -0.29
CA ASN A 32 2.02 -1.93 0.64
C ASN A 32 2.75 -1.78 1.97
N SER A 33 1.99 -1.90 3.06
CA SER A 33 2.44 -1.73 4.44
C SER A 33 1.67 -2.67 5.37
N ARG A 34 2.22 -2.91 6.57
CA ARG A 34 1.44 -3.50 7.64
C ARG A 34 0.58 -2.41 8.28
N THR A 35 -0.68 -2.72 8.53
CA THR A 35 -1.64 -1.80 9.16
C THR A 35 -1.96 -2.28 10.57
N GLY A 36 -2.47 -1.39 11.42
CA GLY A 36 -3.04 -1.78 12.72
C GLY A 36 -4.53 -2.13 12.64
N ASP A 37 -5.07 -2.26 11.43
CA ASP A 37 -6.50 -2.46 11.20
C ASP A 37 -6.84 -3.94 11.32
N ALA A 38 -7.46 -4.30 12.44
CA ALA A 38 -7.90 -5.65 12.74
C ALA A 38 -9.21 -6.04 12.01
N ASP A 39 -9.96 -5.05 11.55
CA ASP A 39 -11.24 -5.23 10.85
C ASP A 39 -11.09 -5.22 9.32
N ALA A 40 -9.86 -4.99 8.83
CA ALA A 40 -9.52 -5.09 7.42
C ALA A 40 -9.73 -6.50 6.85
N PHE A 41 -9.89 -6.59 5.53
CA PHE A 41 -10.11 -7.87 4.84
C PHE A 41 -8.96 -8.87 5.09
N TYR A 42 -7.73 -8.36 5.16
CA TYR A 42 -6.57 -9.09 5.65
C TYR A 42 -6.05 -8.37 6.89
N PRO A 43 -6.43 -8.81 8.11
CA PRO A 43 -6.02 -8.14 9.34
C PRO A 43 -4.51 -7.94 9.38
N GLY A 44 -4.08 -6.69 9.54
CA GLY A 44 -2.68 -6.31 9.57
C GLY A 44 -2.00 -6.08 8.21
N PHE A 45 -2.66 -6.32 7.08
CA PHE A 45 -2.14 -6.03 5.73
C PHE A 45 -2.98 -4.99 5.01
N GLY A 46 -2.29 -4.03 4.41
CA GLY A 46 -2.93 -3.02 3.59
C GLY A 46 -1.94 -2.27 2.73
N ALA A 47 -2.32 -1.05 2.39
CA ALA A 47 -1.48 -0.11 1.69
C ALA A 47 -1.62 1.30 2.29
N THR A 48 -0.61 2.12 2.08
CA THR A 48 -0.57 3.52 2.50
C THR A 48 -0.43 4.38 1.25
N VAL A 49 -1.34 5.34 1.11
CA VAL A 49 -1.16 6.47 0.19
C VAL A 49 -0.49 7.59 0.96
N LEU A 50 0.63 8.10 0.46
CA LEU A 50 1.39 9.19 1.03
C LEU A 50 1.42 10.36 0.05
N ASP A 51 1.09 11.54 0.54
CA ASP A 51 1.40 12.80 -0.12
C ASP A 51 2.81 13.27 0.28
N VAL A 52 3.70 13.39 -0.71
CA VAL A 52 5.13 13.68 -0.50
C VAL A 52 5.35 15.13 -0.06
N ASP A 53 4.48 16.04 -0.49
CA ASP A 53 4.58 17.47 -0.18
C ASP A 53 4.21 17.77 1.28
N THR A 54 3.17 17.11 1.76
CA THR A 54 2.58 17.36 3.09
C THR A 54 2.94 16.31 4.14
N GLY A 55 3.39 15.13 3.70
CA GLY A 55 3.58 13.97 4.56
C GLY A 55 2.28 13.29 5.00
N ALA A 56 1.12 13.72 4.49
CA ALA A 56 -0.17 13.15 4.86
C ALA A 56 -0.27 11.69 4.39
N LYS A 57 -0.67 10.80 5.31
CA LYS A 57 -0.83 9.35 5.06
C LYS A 57 -2.30 8.96 5.14
N ARG A 58 -2.78 8.20 4.16
CA ARG A 58 -4.11 7.56 4.12
C ARG A 58 -3.95 6.06 4.00
N LEU A 59 -4.55 5.33 4.93
CA LEU A 59 -4.52 3.86 4.93
C LEU A 59 -5.62 3.30 4.04
N LEU A 60 -5.30 2.20 3.35
CA LEU A 60 -6.22 1.40 2.56
C LEU A 60 -6.39 0.03 3.23
N PRO A 61 -7.63 -0.51 3.29
CA PRO A 61 -7.93 -1.78 3.96
C PRO A 61 -7.49 -3.01 3.16
N LEU A 62 -6.93 -2.80 1.96
CA LEU A 62 -6.43 -3.85 1.07
C LEU A 62 -5.05 -3.46 0.56
N PRO A 63 -4.16 -4.45 0.35
CA PRO A 63 -2.92 -4.21 -0.35
C PRO A 63 -3.17 -3.98 -1.84
N ILE A 64 -2.26 -3.28 -2.50
CA ILE A 64 -2.31 -3.01 -3.94
C ILE A 64 -1.36 -3.94 -4.69
N TYR A 65 -1.74 -4.31 -5.91
CA TYR A 65 -0.87 -4.98 -6.87
C TYR A 65 -0.49 -4.02 -8.00
N VAL A 66 -1.48 -3.34 -8.58
CA VAL A 66 -1.29 -2.36 -9.65
C VAL A 66 -2.31 -1.23 -9.53
N VAL A 67 -1.89 -0.02 -9.89
CA VAL A 67 -2.73 1.18 -9.95
C VAL A 67 -3.06 1.50 -11.40
N ALA A 68 -4.29 1.95 -11.67
CA ALA A 68 -4.68 2.45 -12.97
C ALA A 68 -3.87 3.73 -13.34
N PRO A 69 -3.60 4.00 -14.64
CA PRO A 69 -2.86 5.20 -15.05
C PRO A 69 -3.52 6.51 -14.58
N ASP A 70 -4.84 6.55 -14.48
CA ASP A 70 -5.60 7.70 -13.98
C ASP A 70 -5.61 7.81 -12.44
N SER A 71 -4.98 6.86 -11.74
CA SER A 71 -4.87 6.78 -10.28
C SER A 71 -6.20 6.72 -9.51
N ARG A 72 -7.32 6.53 -10.21
CA ARG A 72 -8.66 6.49 -9.59
C ARG A 72 -8.99 5.15 -8.96
N TRP A 73 -8.37 4.08 -9.45
CA TRP A 73 -8.59 2.72 -8.99
C TRP A 73 -7.28 1.94 -8.90
N ALA A 74 -7.26 0.94 -8.04
CA ALA A 74 -6.18 -0.02 -7.92
C ALA A 74 -6.76 -1.43 -7.81
N LEU A 75 -6.00 -2.42 -8.28
CA LEU A 75 -6.37 -3.82 -8.15
C LEU A 75 -5.58 -4.46 -7.01
N SER A 76 -6.28 -5.25 -6.20
CA SER A 76 -5.70 -6.17 -5.24
C SER A 76 -5.87 -7.59 -5.79
N VAL A 77 -4.83 -8.40 -5.71
CA VAL A 77 -4.95 -9.83 -6.01
C VAL A 77 -5.41 -10.59 -4.77
N ASP A 78 -5.79 -11.85 -4.95
CA ASP A 78 -6.13 -12.72 -3.84
C ASP A 78 -4.88 -13.11 -3.03
N TYR A 79 -4.70 -12.45 -1.89
CA TYR A 79 -3.61 -12.72 -0.95
C TYR A 79 -3.94 -13.78 0.11
N ARG A 80 -5.06 -14.51 0.04
CA ARG A 80 -5.47 -15.49 1.07
C ARG A 80 -4.37 -16.50 1.42
N ARG A 81 -3.69 -17.07 0.41
CA ARG A 81 -2.60 -18.05 0.62
C ARG A 81 -1.41 -17.44 1.34
N LEU A 82 -1.06 -16.22 0.99
CA LEU A 82 0.02 -15.50 1.64
C LEU A 82 -0.35 -15.16 3.08
N TYR A 83 -1.56 -14.63 3.29
CA TYR A 83 -2.08 -14.28 4.60
C TYR A 83 -2.09 -15.46 5.57
N ILE A 84 -2.60 -16.62 5.14
CA ILE A 84 -2.66 -17.83 5.98
C ILE A 84 -1.26 -18.27 6.44
N THR A 85 -0.26 -18.15 5.57
CA THR A 85 1.12 -18.59 5.87
C THR A 85 1.94 -17.55 6.63
N HIS A 86 1.46 -16.30 6.73
CA HIS A 86 2.18 -15.17 7.34
C HIS A 86 1.31 -14.37 8.31
N ARG A 87 0.42 -15.06 9.03
CA ARG A 87 -0.28 -14.46 10.19
C ARG A 87 0.77 -14.04 11.22
N THR A 88 0.77 -12.78 11.59
CA THR A 88 1.69 -12.16 12.54
C THR A 88 0.90 -11.34 13.54
#